data_AF-A0A1A8ZEQ9-F1
#
_entry.id   AF-A0A1A8ZEQ9-F1
#
_cell.length_a   1.000
_cell.length_b   1.000
_cell.length_c   1.000
_cell.angle_alpha   90.00
_cell.angle_beta   90.00
_cell.angle_gamma   90.00
#
_symmetry.space_group_name_H-M   'P 1'
#
loop_
_entity.id
_entity.type
_entity.pdbx_description
1 polymer ?
#
loop_
_entity_poly.entity_id
_entity_poly.type
_entity_poly.pdbx_seq_one_letter_code
_entity_poly.pdbx_strand_id
1 'polypeptide(L)'
;MNIENCSNKGISTILLKGGYLNRQFIGEISIGSPPQKFKVLFDTGSTNLWIPSKNCYTKACFSKKKYDHRISKNYKLVKKKNPVEVFFGTGKIQIAYVSDDVHLGDIKVKNQEFGIASYISDDPFSEMQFDGLFGLGISDDKKKKQMVYDNIPRNTLKKNIFSIYYPKNVDDNGAITFGGYDKK
;
A
#
# COMPACT_ATOMS: atom_id res chain seq x y z
N MET A 1 -3.75 19.24 -16.85
CA MET A 1 -3.92 19.81 -15.50
C MET A 1 -2.57 19.67 -14.82
N ASN A 2 -1.83 20.77 -14.70
CA ASN A 2 -0.44 20.75 -14.22
C ASN A 2 -0.44 20.60 -12.70
N ILE A 3 -0.07 19.41 -12.23
CA ILE A 3 0.30 19.19 -10.84
C ILE A 3 1.75 19.66 -10.72
N GLU A 4 1.93 20.97 -10.60
CA GLU A 4 3.22 21.52 -10.21
C GLU A 4 3.50 21.12 -8.75
N ASN A 5 4.67 20.50 -8.55
CA ASN A 5 5.22 20.13 -7.25
C ASN A 5 5.44 21.38 -6.38
N CYS A 6 4.40 21.88 -5.72
CA CYS A 6 4.59 22.64 -4.49
C CYS A 6 5.04 21.64 -3.42
N SER A 7 6.36 21.51 -3.24
CA SER A 7 6.97 20.79 -2.11
C SER A 7 6.68 21.53 -0.81
N ASN A 8 5.42 21.47 -0.35
CA ASN A 8 5.04 21.89 0.99
C ASN A 8 5.64 20.89 1.96
N LYS A 9 6.69 21.32 2.67
CA LYS A 9 7.39 20.48 3.64
C LYS A 9 6.40 19.78 4.56
N GLY A 10 6.41 18.46 4.51
CA GLY A 10 5.56 17.57 5.30
C GLY A 10 4.14 17.34 4.78
N ILE A 11 3.90 17.60 3.49
CA ILE A 11 2.73 17.12 2.75
C ILE A 11 3.23 16.22 1.62
N SER A 12 2.65 15.02 1.48
CA SER A 12 2.94 14.09 0.38
C SER A 12 1.65 13.63 -0.26
N THR A 13 1.53 13.79 -1.58
CA THR A 13 0.34 13.42 -2.34
C THR A 13 0.67 12.30 -3.31
N ILE A 14 -0.17 11.27 -3.32
CA ILE A 14 -0.13 10.18 -4.29
C ILE A 14 -1.39 10.27 -5.14
N LEU A 15 -1.23 10.29 -6.47
CA LEU A 15 -2.35 10.24 -7.40
C LEU A 15 -2.99 8.86 -7.39
N LEU A 16 -4.32 8.85 -7.38
CA LEU A 16 -5.12 7.64 -7.47
C LEU A 16 -5.71 7.56 -8.89
N LYS A 17 -5.24 6.59 -9.67
CA LYS A 17 -5.79 6.32 -10.99
C LYS A 17 -7.17 5.69 -10.87
N GLY A 18 -8.17 6.33 -11.47
CA GLY A 18 -9.51 5.79 -11.68
C GLY A 18 -9.63 5.04 -13.01
N GLY A 19 -10.84 4.97 -13.57
CA GLY A 19 -11.14 4.35 -14.86
C GLY A 19 -11.09 2.82 -14.85
N TYR A 20 -11.02 2.21 -13.67
CA TYR A 20 -10.99 0.75 -13.52
C TYR A 20 -12.41 0.19 -13.28
N LEU A 21 -12.63 -1.03 -13.79
CA LEU A 21 -13.84 -1.80 -13.51
C LEU A 21 -14.06 -1.87 -11.99
N ASN A 22 -15.33 -1.81 -11.55
CA ASN A 22 -15.74 -1.77 -10.14
C ASN A 22 -15.25 -0.53 -9.35
N ARG A 23 -14.92 0.58 -10.01
CA ARG A 23 -14.59 1.89 -9.40
C ARG A 23 -13.38 1.84 -8.46
N GLN A 24 -12.34 1.12 -8.85
CA GLN A 24 -11.07 1.08 -8.10
C GLN A 24 -10.31 2.39 -8.30
N PHE A 25 -9.75 2.92 -7.22
CA PHE A 25 -8.83 4.06 -7.22
C PHE A 25 -7.48 3.59 -6.71
N ILE A 26 -6.48 3.57 -7.59
CA ILE A 26 -5.22 2.86 -7.36
C ILE A 26 -4.08 3.85 -7.31
N GLY A 27 -3.30 3.83 -6.22
CA GLY A 27 -2.07 4.60 -6.11
C GLY A 27 -0.83 3.74 -6.25
N GLU A 28 0.32 4.38 -6.40
CA GLU A 28 1.62 3.71 -6.46
C GLU A 28 2.40 3.96 -5.17
N ILE A 29 2.93 2.89 -4.57
CA ILE A 29 3.93 2.95 -3.49
C ILE A 29 5.21 2.27 -3.96
N SER A 30 6.31 2.46 -3.23
CA SER A 30 7.52 1.67 -3.48
C SER A 30 8.06 1.01 -2.22
N ILE A 31 8.58 -0.21 -2.35
CA ILE A 31 9.13 -0.99 -1.24
C ILE A 31 10.55 -1.45 -1.56
N GLY A 32 11.45 -1.35 -0.59
CA GLY A 32 12.82 -1.87 -0.69
C GLY A 32 13.89 -0.86 -1.09
N SER A 33 15.11 -1.38 -1.21
CA SER A 33 16.30 -0.64 -1.61
C SER A 33 17.18 -1.50 -2.54
N PRO A 34 17.16 -1.29 -3.88
CA PRO A 34 16.46 -0.23 -4.59
C PRO A 34 14.92 -0.37 -4.52
N PRO A 35 14.16 0.74 -4.65
CA PRO A 35 12.71 0.70 -4.54
C PRO A 35 12.02 -0.09 -5.68
N GLN A 36 11.08 -0.96 -5.31
CA GLN A 36 10.20 -1.70 -6.22
C GLN A 36 8.80 -1.10 -6.17
N LYS A 37 8.24 -0.71 -7.32
CA LYS A 37 6.93 -0.04 -7.43
C LYS A 37 5.78 -1.03 -7.43
N PHE A 38 4.73 -0.75 -6.66
CA PHE A 38 3.49 -1.53 -6.59
C PHE A 38 2.26 -0.64 -6.68
N LYS A 39 1.28 -1.11 -7.45
CA LYS A 39 -0.07 -0.54 -7.48
C LYS A 39 -0.85 -1.05 -6.27
N VAL A 40 -1.37 -0.16 -5.45
CA VAL A 40 -2.12 -0.53 -4.26
C VAL A 40 -3.49 0.13 -4.21
N LEU A 41 -4.46 -0.64 -3.68
CA LEU A 41 -5.72 -0.09 -3.20
C LEU A 41 -5.51 0.43 -1.77
N PHE A 42 -5.81 1.70 -1.54
CA PHE A 42 -5.83 2.27 -0.18
C PHE A 42 -7.15 1.94 0.49
N ASP A 43 -7.10 1.23 1.61
CA ASP A 43 -8.27 0.63 2.26
C ASP A 43 -8.37 1.08 3.72
N THR A 44 -9.37 1.91 4.03
CA THR A 44 -9.64 2.39 5.39
C THR A 44 -10.35 1.34 6.26
N GLY A 45 -10.79 0.22 5.69
CA GLY A 45 -11.46 -0.87 6.40
C GLY A 45 -10.51 -1.93 6.98
N SER A 46 -9.22 -1.90 6.61
CA SER A 46 -8.23 -2.85 7.10
C SER A 46 -6.92 -2.18 7.51
N THR A 47 -6.08 -2.91 8.24
CA THR A 47 -4.83 -2.38 8.81
C THR A 47 -3.57 -2.94 8.14
N ASN A 48 -3.71 -3.96 7.29
CA ASN A 48 -2.57 -4.66 6.72
C ASN A 48 -2.12 -4.02 5.40
N LEU A 49 -0.81 -3.86 5.25
CA LEU A 49 -0.17 -3.80 3.94
C LEU A 49 0.17 -5.23 3.51
N TRP A 50 -0.25 -5.64 2.32
CA TRP A 50 0.25 -6.86 1.70
C TRP A 50 0.55 -6.68 0.22
N ILE A 51 1.60 -7.36 -0.26
CA ILE A 51 2.07 -7.34 -1.65
C ILE A 51 2.35 -8.77 -2.12
N PRO A 52 2.06 -9.15 -3.38
CA PRO A 52 2.42 -10.46 -3.90
C PRO A 52 3.92 -10.73 -3.80
N SER A 53 4.31 -11.88 -3.25
CA SER A 53 5.71 -12.35 -3.27
C SER A 53 6.12 -12.75 -4.68
N LYS A 54 7.41 -12.69 -5.01
CA LYS A 54 7.97 -13.29 -6.23
C LYS A 54 7.57 -14.76 -6.40
N ASN A 55 7.35 -15.46 -5.29
CA ASN A 55 6.93 -16.85 -5.21
C ASN A 55 5.41 -17.05 -5.31
N CYS A 56 4.61 -16.00 -5.51
CA CYS A 56 3.19 -16.17 -5.72
C CYS A 56 2.89 -16.89 -7.04
N TYR A 57 2.03 -17.91 -6.96
CA TYR A 57 1.89 -18.92 -8.01
C TYR A 57 0.49 -19.04 -8.64
N THR A 58 -0.52 -18.35 -8.11
CA THR A 58 -1.89 -18.41 -8.64
C THR A 58 -2.04 -17.57 -9.92
N LYS A 59 -3.13 -17.78 -10.68
CA LYS A 59 -3.41 -17.02 -11.90
C LYS A 59 -3.57 -15.53 -11.57
N ALA A 60 -4.22 -15.20 -10.46
CA ALA A 60 -4.31 -13.82 -9.96
C ALA A 60 -2.94 -13.14 -9.84
N CYS A 61 -1.87 -13.88 -9.55
CA CYS A 61 -0.52 -13.32 -9.38
C CYS A 61 0.27 -13.13 -10.68
N PHE A 62 -0.17 -13.68 -11.80
CA PHE A 62 0.56 -13.60 -13.07
C PHE A 62 0.48 -12.22 -13.72
N SER A 63 -0.65 -11.53 -13.56
CA SER A 63 -0.84 -10.17 -14.07
C SER A 63 -0.29 -9.09 -13.14
N LYS A 64 0.19 -9.44 -11.93
CA LYS A 64 0.62 -8.49 -10.89
C LYS A 64 2.12 -8.32 -10.86
N LYS A 65 2.56 -7.14 -10.42
CA LYS A 65 3.93 -6.98 -9.93
C LYS A 65 4.11 -7.76 -8.63
N LYS A 66 5.29 -8.36 -8.50
CA LYS A 66 5.65 -9.22 -7.37
C LYS A 66 6.92 -8.70 -6.71
N TYR A 67 6.90 -8.64 -5.39
CA TYR A 67 8.02 -8.25 -4.56
C TYR A 67 9.11 -9.31 -4.55
N ASP A 68 10.29 -8.93 -5.04
CA ASP A 68 11.50 -9.75 -4.98
C ASP A 68 12.35 -9.29 -3.80
N HIS A 69 12.31 -10.06 -2.72
CA HIS A 69 13.09 -9.76 -1.51
C HIS A 69 14.60 -9.81 -1.77
N ARG A 70 15.05 -10.57 -2.77
CA ARG A 70 16.49 -10.82 -3.02
C ARG A 70 17.21 -9.59 -3.55
N ILE A 71 16.49 -8.67 -4.17
CA ILE A 71 17.08 -7.43 -4.70
C ILE A 71 17.09 -6.30 -3.67
N SER A 72 16.31 -6.39 -2.57
CA SER A 72 16.29 -5.36 -1.54
C SER A 72 17.36 -5.59 -0.49
N LYS A 73 18.22 -4.59 -0.28
CA LYS A 73 19.26 -4.59 0.75
C LYS A 73 18.72 -4.45 2.17
N ASN A 74 17.50 -3.95 2.32
CA ASN A 74 16.88 -3.64 3.62
C ASN A 74 15.87 -4.72 4.07
N TYR A 75 15.66 -5.74 3.24
CA TYR A 75 14.79 -6.87 3.54
C TYR A 75 15.19 -7.61 4.82
N LYS A 76 14.18 -7.93 5.65
CA LYS A 76 14.30 -8.79 6.82
C LYS A 76 13.10 -9.73 6.93
N LEU A 77 13.35 -11.01 7.15
CA LEU A 77 12.29 -11.97 7.47
C LEU A 77 11.82 -11.81 8.91
N VAL A 78 10.50 -11.79 9.15
CA VAL A 78 9.93 -11.69 10.50
C VAL A 78 9.67 -13.10 11.04
N LYS A 79 10.69 -13.70 11.65
CA LYS A 79 10.66 -15.12 12.08
C LYS A 79 9.65 -15.44 13.19
N LYS A 80 9.23 -14.45 13.98
CA LYS A 80 8.36 -14.66 15.16
C LYS A 80 6.86 -14.69 14.83
N LYS A 81 6.48 -14.52 13.56
CA LYS A 81 5.08 -14.52 13.13
C LYS A 81 4.86 -15.68 12.17
N ASN A 82 3.87 -16.51 12.49
CA ASN A 82 3.42 -17.55 11.57
C ASN A 82 2.71 -16.90 10.38
N PRO A 83 2.73 -17.54 9.20
CA PRO A 83 1.86 -17.15 8.10
C PRO A 83 0.39 -17.15 8.53
N VAL A 84 -0.38 -16.22 7.97
CA VAL A 84 -1.81 -16.08 8.27
C VAL A 84 -2.63 -15.95 7.00
N GLU A 85 -3.92 -16.25 7.13
CA GLU A 85 -4.90 -16.03 6.07
C GLU A 85 -5.58 -14.68 6.27
N VAL A 86 -5.67 -13.91 5.20
CA VAL A 86 -6.37 -12.62 5.14
C VAL A 86 -7.49 -12.75 4.12
N PHE A 87 -8.67 -12.21 4.46
CA PHE A 87 -9.85 -12.26 3.61
C PHE A 87 -10.20 -10.87 3.09
N PHE A 88 -10.64 -10.82 1.83
CA PHE A 88 -11.15 -9.61 1.20
C PHE A 88 -12.39 -9.99 0.38
N GLY A 89 -13.58 -9.67 0.88
CA GLY A 89 -14.82 -10.20 0.32
C GLY A 89 -14.82 -11.73 0.36
N THR A 90 -15.03 -12.38 -0.79
CA THR A 90 -14.91 -13.83 -0.99
C THR A 90 -13.48 -14.31 -1.18
N GLY A 91 -12.54 -13.38 -1.36
CA GLY A 91 -11.15 -13.67 -1.67
C GLY A 91 -10.34 -14.11 -0.45
N LYS A 92 -9.31 -14.91 -0.71
CA LYS A 92 -8.41 -15.46 0.30
C LYS A 92 -6.95 -15.24 -0.10
N ILE A 93 -6.16 -14.76 0.86
CA ILE A 93 -4.73 -14.46 0.69
C ILE A 93 -3.97 -15.16 1.81
N GLN A 94 -2.86 -15.83 1.49
CA GLN A 94 -1.94 -16.36 2.51
C GLN A 94 -0.68 -15.50 2.54
N ILE A 95 -0.44 -14.84 3.67
CA ILE A 95 0.70 -13.95 3.84
C ILE A 95 1.71 -14.49 4.85
N ALA A 96 2.99 -14.26 4.58
CA ALA A 96 4.06 -14.31 5.57
C ALA A 96 4.56 -12.89 5.85
N TYR A 97 5.10 -12.65 7.04
CA TYR A 97 5.53 -11.30 7.44
C TYR A 97 7.01 -11.07 7.16
N VAL A 98 7.30 -9.90 6.60
CA VAL A 98 8.64 -9.40 6.32
C VAL A 98 8.72 -7.93 6.73
N SER A 99 9.93 -7.38 6.78
CA SER A 99 10.17 -5.97 7.05
C SER A 99 11.09 -5.40 5.98
N ASP A 100 10.76 -4.20 5.49
CA ASP A 100 11.57 -3.44 4.55
C ASP A 100 11.19 -1.94 4.61
N ASP A 101 11.88 -1.09 3.85
CA ASP A 101 11.53 0.32 3.75
C ASP A 101 10.34 0.51 2.79
N VAL A 102 9.30 1.20 3.25
CA VAL A 102 8.12 1.58 2.45
C VAL A 102 8.17 3.08 2.14
N HIS A 103 7.90 3.44 0.88
CA HIS A 103 7.92 4.81 0.38
C HIS A 103 6.53 5.22 -0.10
N LEU A 104 6.00 6.31 0.47
CA LEU A 104 4.71 6.94 0.16
C LEU A 104 4.96 8.31 -0.47
N GLY A 105 5.19 8.34 -1.78
CA GLY A 105 5.77 9.52 -2.43
C GLY A 105 7.12 9.85 -1.78
N ASP A 106 7.25 11.05 -1.22
CA ASP A 106 8.48 11.53 -0.58
C ASP A 106 8.66 11.03 0.87
N ILE A 107 7.65 10.36 1.44
CA ILE A 107 7.72 9.85 2.82
C ILE A 107 8.37 8.47 2.82
N LYS A 108 9.43 8.32 3.61
CA LYS A 108 10.10 7.04 3.84
C LYS A 108 9.82 6.49 5.24
N VAL A 109 9.20 5.32 5.30
CA VAL A 109 8.95 4.54 6.53
C VAL A 109 9.95 3.39 6.59
N LYS A 110 10.89 3.44 7.54
CA LYS A 110 11.97 2.45 7.63
C LYS A 110 11.56 1.20 8.40
N ASN A 111 12.09 0.04 8.00
CA ASN A 111 11.83 -1.25 8.66
C ASN A 111 10.33 -1.53 8.91
N GLN A 112 9.46 -1.12 7.99
CA GLN A 112 8.03 -1.34 8.10
C GLN A 112 7.72 -2.82 7.90
N GLU A 113 6.97 -3.41 8.83
CA GLU A 113 6.50 -4.78 8.71
C GLU A 113 5.30 -4.87 7.74
N PHE A 114 5.28 -5.84 6.84
CA PHE A 114 4.15 -6.05 5.93
C PHE A 114 4.03 -7.52 5.51
N GLY A 115 2.88 -7.88 4.95
CA GLY A 115 2.62 -9.21 4.41
C GLY A 115 3.16 -9.39 2.99
N ILE A 116 3.83 -10.49 2.73
CA ILE A 116 4.08 -10.97 1.37
C ILE A 116 3.21 -12.18 1.08
N ALA A 117 2.43 -12.11 0.01
CA ALA A 117 1.48 -13.17 -0.33
C ALA A 117 2.13 -14.23 -1.22
N SER A 118 2.13 -15.50 -0.78
CA SER A 118 2.50 -16.64 -1.63
C SER A 118 1.28 -17.23 -2.36
N TYR A 119 0.09 -17.00 -1.84
CA TYR A 119 -1.17 -17.42 -2.45
C TYR A 119 -2.16 -16.25 -2.42
N ILE A 120 -2.84 -16.03 -3.55
CA ILE A 120 -3.95 -15.09 -3.72
C ILE A 120 -5.01 -15.83 -4.54
N SER A 121 -6.23 -15.96 -4.05
CA SER A 121 -7.31 -16.63 -4.79
C SER A 121 -7.58 -15.96 -6.14
N ASP A 122 -8.02 -16.72 -7.13
CA ASP A 122 -8.27 -16.16 -8.46
C ASP A 122 -9.49 -15.24 -8.49
N ASP A 123 -10.58 -15.62 -7.80
CA ASP A 123 -11.71 -14.75 -7.52
C ASP A 123 -11.50 -14.05 -6.15
N PRO A 124 -11.71 -12.72 -6.04
CA PRO A 124 -12.01 -11.75 -7.11
C PRO A 124 -10.74 -11.14 -7.76
N PHE A 125 -9.54 -11.56 -7.35
CA PHE A 125 -8.30 -10.79 -7.59
C PHE A 125 -7.78 -10.80 -9.02
N SER A 126 -8.15 -11.78 -9.84
CA SER A 126 -7.72 -11.87 -11.25
C SER A 126 -8.20 -10.70 -12.09
N GLU A 127 -9.39 -10.16 -11.78
CA GLU A 127 -10.00 -9.04 -12.50
C GLU A 127 -9.61 -7.67 -11.89
N MET A 128 -9.09 -7.67 -10.66
CA MET A 128 -8.65 -6.44 -9.98
C MET A 128 -7.40 -5.87 -10.64
N GLN A 129 -7.21 -4.54 -10.56
CA GLN A 129 -6.13 -3.85 -11.27
C GLN A 129 -4.96 -3.45 -10.37
N PHE A 130 -5.13 -3.59 -9.05
CA PHE A 130 -4.06 -3.40 -8.07
C PHE A 130 -3.23 -4.67 -7.88
N ASP A 131 -1.97 -4.49 -7.50
CA ASP A 131 -1.05 -5.56 -7.13
C ASP A 131 -1.31 -6.03 -5.69
N GLY A 132 -1.51 -5.08 -4.77
CA GLY A 132 -1.79 -5.36 -3.37
C GLY A 132 -2.66 -4.31 -2.71
N LEU A 133 -2.74 -4.37 -1.38
CA LEU A 133 -3.63 -3.53 -0.59
C LEU A 133 -2.83 -2.82 0.51
N PHE A 134 -3.19 -1.57 0.76
CA PHE A 134 -2.57 -0.71 1.76
C PHE A 134 -3.62 -0.29 2.81
N GLY A 135 -3.56 -0.91 3.98
CA GLY A 135 -4.44 -0.60 5.09
C GLY A 135 -4.20 0.79 5.69
N LEU A 136 -5.29 1.54 5.86
CA LEU A 136 -5.39 2.86 6.49
C LEU A 136 -6.41 2.88 7.64
N GLY A 137 -6.94 1.72 8.02
CA GLY A 137 -7.87 1.58 9.13
C GLY A 137 -7.25 1.92 10.49
N ILE A 138 -8.02 1.67 11.55
CA ILE A 138 -7.56 1.86 12.93
C ILE A 138 -7.25 0.47 13.50
N SER A 139 -6.08 0.32 14.14
CA SER A 139 -5.78 -0.88 14.91
C SER A 139 -6.23 -0.72 16.36
N ASP A 140 -7.04 -1.65 16.85
CA ASP A 140 -7.42 -1.72 18.27
C ASP A 140 -6.24 -2.12 19.18
N ASP A 141 -5.19 -2.73 18.60
CA ASP A 141 -3.98 -3.10 19.33
C ASP A 141 -3.01 -1.90 19.44
N LYS A 142 -3.33 -0.97 20.34
CA LYS A 142 -2.51 0.20 20.67
C LYS A 142 -1.06 -0.13 21.05
N LYS A 143 -0.73 -1.39 21.35
CA LYS A 143 0.61 -1.83 21.75
C LYS A 143 1.51 -2.18 20.57
N LYS A 144 0.97 -2.27 19.35
CA LYS A 144 1.77 -2.61 18.16
C LYS A 144 1.49 -1.60 17.05
N LYS A 145 2.44 -0.70 16.82
CA LYS A 145 2.50 0.12 15.60
C LYS A 145 2.80 -0.77 14.39
N GLN A 146 1.79 -1.51 13.93
CA GLN A 146 1.95 -2.40 12.78
C GLN A 146 1.64 -1.68 11.47
N MET A 147 0.88 -0.59 11.52
CA MET A 147 0.45 0.12 10.32
C MET A 147 1.56 1.02 9.79
N VAL A 148 1.64 1.13 8.47
CA VAL A 148 2.62 2.02 7.81
C VAL A 148 2.41 3.46 8.27
N TYR A 149 1.16 3.89 8.37
CA TYR A 149 0.81 5.25 8.80
C TYR A 149 1.31 5.56 10.23
N ASP A 150 1.14 4.64 11.18
CA ASP A 150 1.59 4.80 12.57
C ASP A 150 3.11 4.88 12.74
N ASN A 151 3.83 4.34 11.75
CA ASN A 151 5.29 4.29 11.71
C ASN A 151 5.92 5.40 10.89
N ILE A 152 5.13 6.31 10.31
CA ILE A 152 5.66 7.51 9.67
C ILE A 152 6.54 8.27 10.70
N PRO A 153 7.80 8.62 10.37
CA PRO A 153 8.69 9.24 11.34
C PRO A 153 8.12 10.56 11.88
N ARG A 154 8.36 10.84 13.17
CA ARG A 154 7.93 12.09 13.82
C ARG A 154 8.45 13.29 13.03
N ASN A 155 7.66 14.36 13.00
CA ASN A 155 7.95 15.61 12.28
C ASN A 155 8.09 15.46 10.75
N THR A 156 7.75 14.30 10.18
CA THR A 156 7.65 14.13 8.72
C THR A 156 6.40 14.79 8.19
N LEU A 157 5.25 14.60 8.86
CA LEU A 157 3.98 15.18 8.44
C LEU A 157 3.73 16.54 9.09
N LYS A 158 3.20 17.49 8.32
CA LYS A 158 2.77 18.80 8.82
C LYS A 158 1.62 18.68 9.81
N LYS A 159 0.67 17.79 9.54
CA LYS A 159 -0.42 17.38 10.43
C LYS A 159 -0.54 15.87 10.42
N ASN A 160 -0.87 15.25 11.55
CA ASN A 160 -1.10 13.81 11.61
C ASN A 160 -2.48 13.43 11.06
N ILE A 161 -2.72 13.73 9.78
CA ILE A 161 -3.93 13.41 9.03
C ILE A 161 -3.57 12.89 7.65
N PHE A 162 -4.46 12.10 7.05
CA PHE A 162 -4.53 11.92 5.62
C PHE A 162 -5.91 12.34 5.10
N SER A 163 -6.01 12.65 3.82
CA SER A 163 -7.27 12.96 3.13
C SER A 163 -7.30 12.23 1.80
N ILE A 164 -8.50 11.84 1.37
CA ILE A 164 -8.73 11.18 0.09
C ILE A 164 -9.71 12.02 -0.71
N TYR A 165 -9.35 12.33 -1.94
CA TYR A 165 -10.18 12.97 -2.93
C TYR A 165 -10.58 11.95 -3.99
N TYR A 166 -11.88 11.74 -4.14
CA TYR A 166 -12.47 11.00 -5.25
C TYR A 166 -13.16 11.98 -6.21
N PRO A 167 -12.79 11.98 -7.49
CA PRO A 167 -13.39 12.86 -8.48
C PRO A 167 -14.83 12.46 -8.79
N LYS A 168 -15.60 13.42 -9.31
CA LYS A 168 -16.99 13.20 -9.71
C LYS A 168 -17.09 12.29 -10.95
N ASN A 169 -16.15 12.44 -11.88
CA ASN A 169 -15.99 11.53 -13.01
C ASN A 169 -15.00 10.41 -12.63
N VAL A 170 -15.42 9.16 -12.79
CA VAL A 170 -14.62 7.98 -12.40
C VAL A 170 -13.36 7.80 -13.23
N ASP A 171 -13.29 8.39 -14.43
CA ASP A 171 -12.11 8.33 -15.30
C ASP A 171 -11.04 9.37 -14.93
N ASP A 172 -11.41 10.37 -14.12
CA ASP A 172 -10.46 11.36 -13.61
C ASP A 172 -9.59 10.77 -12.49
N ASN A 173 -8.45 11.40 -12.23
CA ASN A 173 -7.58 10.99 -11.14
C ASN A 173 -8.12 11.51 -9.80
N GLY A 174 -8.18 10.64 -8.80
CA GLY A 174 -8.26 11.03 -7.41
C GLY A 174 -6.88 11.30 -6.82
N ALA A 175 -6.85 11.52 -5.51
CA ALA A 175 -5.61 11.68 -4.77
C ALA A 175 -5.77 11.22 -3.32
N ILE A 176 -4.68 10.71 -2.74
CA ILE A 176 -4.52 10.62 -1.29
C ILE A 176 -3.39 11.56 -0.88
N THR A 177 -3.64 12.36 0.15
CA THR A 177 -2.66 13.31 0.69
C THR A 177 -2.37 13.00 2.14
N PHE A 178 -1.12 12.72 2.46
CA PHE A 178 -0.61 12.56 3.82
C PHE A 178 -0.07 13.90 4.32
N GLY A 179 -0.36 14.26 5.57
CA GLY A 179 0.14 15.50 6.17
C GLY A 179 -0.78 16.70 6.01
N GLY A 180 -1.89 16.56 5.29
CA GLY A 180 -2.77 17.66 4.92
C GLY A 180 -3.94 17.24 4.05
N TYR A 181 -4.52 18.23 3.39
CA TYR A 181 -5.54 18.09 2.36
C TYR A 181 -5.29 19.14 1.29
N ASP A 182 -5.70 18.83 0.06
CA ASP A 182 -5.72 19.83 -1.00
C ASP A 182 -6.87 20.82 -0.75
N LYS A 183 -6.58 22.11 -0.84
CA LYS A 183 -7.58 23.18 -0.65
C LYS A 183 -8.29 23.56 -1.95
N LYS A 184 -7.85 22.99 -3.08
CA LYS A 184 -8.37 23.29 -4.41
C LYS A 184 -9.38 22.25 -4.87
#